data_AF-A0AAJ2DML1-F1
#
_entry.id   AF-A0AAJ2DML1-F1
#
_cell.length_a   1.000
_cell.length_b   1.000
_cell.length_c   1.000
_cell.angle_alpha   90.00
_cell.angle_beta   90.00
_cell.angle_gamma   90.00
#
_symmetry.space_group_name_H-M   'P 1'
#
loop_
_entity.id
_entity.type
_entity.pdbx_description
1 polymer ?
#
loop_
_entity_poly.entity_id
_entity_poly.type
_entity_poly.pdbx_seq_one_letter_code
_entity_poly.pdbx_strand_id
1 'polypeptide(L)'
;MEIIKELELTKLMQRDKVEKVASKIFSDERLKEFWSYYDFLSNTAMNLSAKEDKHKIMYSTYYWYTKYKKRYFEVHGYEAGIEQEGTRLLEELENELEDGVDWRVI
;
A
#
# COMPACT_ATOMS: atom_id res chain seq x y z
N MET A 1 9.57 -11.82 -7.40
CA MET A 1 9.04 -10.44 -7.34
C MET A 1 9.27 -9.88 -5.95
N GLU A 2 9.61 -8.60 -5.83
CA GLU A 2 10.05 -7.99 -4.56
C GLU A 2 9.03 -6.99 -4.01
N ILE A 3 8.89 -6.95 -2.69
CA ILE A 3 8.09 -5.95 -1.97
C ILE A 3 9.04 -4.88 -1.40
N ILE A 4 8.68 -3.61 -1.57
CA ILE A 4 9.38 -2.48 -0.92
C ILE A 4 9.17 -2.61 0.59
N LYS A 5 10.26 -2.86 1.32
CA LYS A 5 10.22 -3.12 2.76
C LYS A 5 10.02 -1.83 3.55
N GLU A 6 9.59 -1.98 4.80
CA GLU A 6 9.31 -0.87 5.74
C GLU A 6 10.45 0.14 5.83
N LEU A 7 11.69 -0.34 5.96
CA LEU A 7 12.88 0.50 6.06
C LEU A 7 13.12 1.32 4.77
N GLU A 8 12.85 0.73 3.61
CA GLU A 8 13.03 1.37 2.30
C GLU A 8 11.94 2.42 2.08
N LEU A 9 10.68 2.08 2.37
CA LEU A 9 9.55 3.03 2.35
C LEU A 9 9.80 4.23 3.25
N THR A 10 10.26 3.99 4.48
CA THR A 10 10.54 5.07 5.43
C THR A 10 11.59 6.03 4.89
N LYS A 11 12.64 5.53 4.21
CA LYS A 11 13.66 6.35 3.56
C LYS A 11 13.10 7.12 2.37
N LEU A 12 12.26 6.49 1.54
CA LEU A 12 11.62 7.14 0.39
C LEU A 12 10.72 8.30 0.84
N MET A 13 9.88 8.06 1.85
CA MET A 13 8.99 9.07 2.43
C MET A 13 9.75 10.25 3.05
N GLN A 14 10.87 10.01 3.73
CA GLN A 14 11.71 11.07 4.29
C GLN A 14 12.35 11.94 3.19
N ARG A 15 12.75 11.32 2.07
CA ARG A 15 13.41 12.01 0.96
C ARG A 15 12.46 12.92 0.18
N ASP A 16 11.24 12.46 -0.06
CA ASP A 16 10.27 13.19 -0.88
C ASP A 16 9.55 14.32 -0.11
N LYS A 17 9.94 14.58 1.15
CA LYS A 17 9.35 15.61 2.04
C LYS A 17 7.82 15.60 2.03
N VAL A 18 7.20 14.43 1.80
CA VAL A 18 5.74 14.32 1.78
C VAL A 18 5.28 14.67 3.18
N GLU A 19 4.64 15.83 3.32
CA GLU A 19 3.93 16.18 4.54
C GLU A 19 2.99 15.02 4.83
N LYS A 20 3.11 14.40 6.02
CA LYS A 20 2.23 13.31 6.46
C LYS A 20 0.79 13.72 6.11
N VAL A 21 0.23 13.08 5.07
CA VAL A 21 -1.12 13.39 4.58
C VAL A 21 -2.03 13.39 5.79
N ALA A 22 -2.80 14.49 5.90
CA ALA A 22 -3.65 14.83 7.04
C ALA A 22 -4.15 13.55 7.71
N SER A 23 -3.58 13.24 8.88
CA SER A 23 -3.82 11.97 9.52
C SER A 23 -5.32 11.83 9.71
N LYS A 24 -5.94 10.83 9.06
CA LYS A 24 -7.06 10.15 9.71
C LYS A 24 -6.60 9.96 11.15
N ILE A 25 -7.37 10.47 12.11
CA ILE A 25 -7.00 10.40 13.53
C ILE A 25 -7.14 8.92 13.91
N PHE A 26 -6.10 8.15 13.65
CA PHE A 26 -5.96 6.78 14.09
C PHE A 26 -5.46 6.82 15.52
N SER A 27 -6.17 6.16 16.43
CA SER A 27 -5.70 5.92 17.79
C SER A 27 -4.61 4.85 17.84
N ASP A 28 -4.58 3.94 16.85
CA ASP A 28 -3.60 2.87 16.73
C ASP A 28 -2.39 3.32 15.87
N GLU A 29 -1.20 3.33 16.48
CA GLU A 29 0.03 3.78 15.82
C GLU A 29 0.42 2.88 14.64
N ARG A 30 0.24 1.56 14.77
CA ARG A 30 0.62 0.62 13.71
C ARG A 30 -0.32 0.70 12.52
N LEU A 31 -1.62 0.90 12.78
CA LEU A 31 -2.61 1.20 11.74
C LEU A 31 -2.25 2.47 10.97
N LYS A 32 -1.82 3.53 11.68
CA LYS A 32 -1.37 4.78 11.09
C LYS A 32 -0.14 4.59 10.21
N GLU A 33 0.83 3.78 10.64
CA GLU A 33 2.02 3.45 9.85
C GLU A 33 1.67 2.70 8.56
N PHE A 34 0.88 1.63 8.66
CA PHE A 34 0.44 0.87 7.48
C PHE A 34 -0.36 1.72 6.50
N TRP A 35 -1.27 2.56 7.02
CA TRP A 35 -1.98 3.54 6.19
C TRP A 35 -1.00 4.46 5.48
N SER A 36 0.00 4.99 6.19
CA SER A 36 0.96 5.94 5.61
C SER A 36 1.80 5.31 4.50
N TYR A 37 2.17 4.03 4.62
CA TYR A 37 2.87 3.30 3.57
C TYR A 37 2.00 3.05 2.34
N TYR A 38 0.77 2.58 2.56
CA TYR A 38 -0.21 2.39 1.50
C TYR A 38 -0.51 3.70 0.75
N ASP A 39 -0.79 4.77 1.49
CA ASP A 39 -1.12 6.09 0.96
C ASP A 39 0.06 6.67 0.16
N PHE A 40 1.28 6.55 0.69
CA PHE A 40 2.48 6.99 -0.02
C PHE A 40 2.64 6.28 -1.36
N LEU A 41 2.53 4.95 -1.38
CA LEU A 41 2.67 4.16 -2.61
C LEU A 41 1.56 4.49 -3.62
N SER A 42 0.32 4.63 -3.15
CA SER A 42 -0.83 4.91 -4.01
C SER A 42 -0.77 6.30 -4.64
N ASN A 43 -0.39 7.31 -3.85
CA ASN A 43 -0.35 8.71 -4.31
C ASN A 43 0.96 9.08 -5.03
N THR A 44 2.03 8.32 -4.80
CA THR A 44 3.37 8.62 -5.35
C THR A 44 3.77 7.65 -6.46
N ALA A 45 2.89 6.71 -6.84
CA ALA A 45 3.14 5.67 -7.85
C ALA A 45 3.72 6.24 -9.16
N MET A 46 3.16 7.35 -9.67
CA MET A 46 3.64 8.02 -10.89
C MET A 46 5.05 8.64 -10.75
N ASN A 47 5.43 9.09 -9.56
CA ASN A 47 6.76 9.65 -9.30
C ASN A 47 7.78 8.54 -9.02
N LEU A 48 7.33 7.43 -8.43
CA LEU A 48 8.15 6.26 -8.15
C LEU A 48 8.40 5.42 -9.41
N SER A 49 7.48 5.38 -10.38
CA SER A 49 7.64 4.60 -11.62
C SER A 49 8.82 5.05 -12.49
N ALA A 50 9.38 6.23 -12.24
CA ALA A 50 10.62 6.70 -12.86
C ALA A 50 11.90 6.13 -12.21
N LYS A 51 11.79 5.49 -11.03
CA LYS A 51 12.90 5.04 -10.18
C LYS A 51 12.80 3.57 -9.77
N GLU A 52 11.59 3.03 -9.71
CA GLU A 52 11.27 1.66 -9.29
C GLU A 52 10.44 0.98 -10.37
N ASP A 53 10.55 -0.35 -10.43
CA ASP A 53 9.76 -1.17 -11.32
C ASP A 53 8.25 -1.06 -11.01
N LYS A 54 7.42 -0.90 -12.05
CA LYS A 54 5.97 -0.73 -11.90
C LYS A 54 5.33 -1.91 -11.16
N HIS A 55 5.72 -3.15 -11.48
CA HIS A 55 5.22 -4.33 -10.77
C HIS A 55 5.57 -4.24 -9.29
N LYS A 56 6.84 -3.95 -8.96
CA LYS A 56 7.30 -3.78 -7.58
C LYS A 56 6.46 -2.76 -6.81
N ILE A 57 6.11 -1.62 -7.43
CA ILE A 57 5.23 -0.61 -6.82
C ILE A 57 3.84 -1.20 -6.57
N MET A 58 3.20 -1.78 -7.59
CA MET A 58 1.82 -2.29 -7.47
C MET A 58 1.70 -3.41 -6.44
N TYR A 59 2.62 -4.39 -6.44
CA TYR A 59 2.63 -5.44 -5.41
C TYR A 59 2.86 -4.87 -4.01
N SER A 60 3.73 -3.87 -3.88
CA SER A 60 3.95 -3.20 -2.60
C SER A 60 2.70 -2.46 -2.14
N THR A 61 2.00 -1.75 -3.04
CA THR A 61 0.74 -1.06 -2.72
C THR A 61 -0.28 -2.02 -2.16
N TYR A 62 -0.54 -3.12 -2.86
CA TYR A 62 -1.47 -4.15 -2.40
C TYR A 62 -1.01 -4.79 -1.09
N TYR A 63 0.26 -5.15 -0.98
CA TYR A 63 0.82 -5.74 0.25
C TYR A 63 0.59 -4.82 1.47
N TRP A 64 0.94 -3.54 1.38
CA TRP A 64 0.77 -2.61 2.50
C TRP A 64 -0.69 -2.30 2.79
N TYR A 65 -1.54 -2.30 1.76
CA TYR A 65 -2.98 -2.26 1.92
C TYR A 65 -3.51 -3.44 2.75
N THR A 66 -3.09 -4.68 2.47
CA THR A 66 -3.57 -5.84 3.26
C THR A 66 -3.13 -5.77 4.72
N LYS A 67 -1.94 -5.22 5.02
CA LYS A 67 -1.50 -4.96 6.40
C LYS A 67 -2.37 -3.92 7.08
N TYR A 68 -2.68 -2.82 6.39
CA TYR A 68 -3.62 -1.82 6.85
C TYR A 68 -5.01 -2.42 7.12
N LYS A 69 -5.61 -3.12 6.13
CA LYS A 69 -6.92 -3.77 6.24
C LYS A 69 -7.00 -4.71 7.44
N LYS A 70 -6.02 -5.61 7.58
CA LYS A 70 -5.99 -6.57 8.69
C LYS A 70 -5.98 -5.83 10.03
N ARG A 71 -5.09 -4.84 10.21
CA ARG A 71 -5.00 -4.08 11.45
C ARG A 71 -6.27 -3.26 11.70
N TYR A 72 -6.87 -2.71 10.66
CA TYR A 72 -8.12 -1.97 10.77
C TYR A 72 -9.24 -2.86 11.31
N PHE A 73 -9.42 -4.06 10.74
CA PHE A 73 -10.45 -5.00 11.19
C PHE A 73 -10.22 -5.49 12.62
N GLU A 74 -8.96 -5.64 13.04
CA GLU A 74 -8.62 -5.96 14.44
C GLU A 74 -9.04 -4.85 15.42
N VAL A 75 -8.89 -3.57 15.03
CA VAL A 75 -9.12 -2.41 15.92
C VAL A 75 -10.57 -1.92 15.88
N HIS A 76 -11.19 -1.92 14.70
CA HIS A 76 -12.48 -1.28 14.44
C HIS A 76 -13.59 -2.25 14.02
N GLY A 77 -13.25 -3.52 13.77
CA GLY A 77 -14.17 -4.49 13.20
C GLY A 77 -14.25 -4.40 11.68
N TYR A 78 -15.03 -5.32 11.10
CA TYR A 78 -15.22 -5.40 9.64
C TYR A 78 -15.86 -4.13 9.07
N GLU A 79 -15.35 -3.70 7.92
CA GLU A 79 -15.88 -2.57 7.15
C GLU A 79 -15.88 -2.97 5.67
N ALA A 80 -17.04 -2.85 5.01
CA ALA A 80 -17.25 -3.36 3.66
C ALA A 80 -16.48 -2.56 2.61
N GLY A 81 -16.34 -1.24 2.77
CA GLY A 81 -15.56 -0.39 1.87
C GLY A 81 -14.08 -0.76 1.85
N ILE A 82 -13.50 -1.11 3.00
CA ILE A 82 -12.13 -1.64 3.11
C ILE A 82 -12.03 -3.05 2.47
N GLU A 83 -13.03 -3.90 2.56
CA GLU A 83 -12.97 -5.17 1.84
C GLU A 83 -13.03 -4.96 0.31
N GLN A 84 -13.90 -4.06 -0.14
CA GLN A 84 -14.08 -3.71 -1.55
C GLN A 84 -12.83 -3.08 -2.17
N GLU A 85 -12.17 -2.17 -1.46
CA GLU A 85 -10.94 -1.55 -1.93
C GLU A 85 -9.80 -2.57 -2.10
N GLY A 86 -9.71 -3.57 -1.22
CA GLY A 86 -8.77 -4.68 -1.40
C GLY A 86 -9.04 -5.47 -2.68
N THR A 87 -10.32 -5.70 -3.01
CA THR A 87 -10.71 -6.37 -4.25
C THR A 87 -10.34 -5.51 -5.47
N ARG A 88 -10.64 -4.21 -5.42
CA ARG A 88 -10.30 -3.24 -6.48
C ARG A 88 -8.81 -3.23 -6.80
N LEU A 89 -7.95 -3.21 -5.78
CA LEU A 89 -6.49 -3.22 -5.96
C LEU A 89 -5.98 -4.54 -6.56
N LEU A 90 -6.63 -5.66 -6.25
CA LEU A 90 -6.31 -6.95 -6.83
C LEU A 90 -6.71 -7.04 -8.30
N GLU A 91 -7.88 -6.51 -8.66
CA GLU A 91 -8.32 -6.37 -10.06
C GLU A 91 -7.38 -5.43 -10.84
N GLU A 92 -6.92 -4.35 -10.23
CA GLU A 92 -5.94 -3.44 -10.85
C GLU A 92 -4.61 -4.16 -11.13
N LEU A 93 -4.14 -4.99 -10.20
CA LEU A 93 -2.98 -5.88 -10.42
C LEU A 93 -3.23 -6.86 -11.57
N GLU A 94 -4.38 -7.50 -11.64
CA GLU A 94 -4.68 -8.45 -12.72
C GLU A 94 -4.72 -7.78 -14.10
N ASN A 95 -5.27 -6.58 -14.18
CA ASN A 95 -5.42 -5.85 -15.45
C ASN A 95 -4.10 -5.24 -15.96
N GLU A 96 -3.23 -4.79 -15.06
CA GLU A 96 -2.01 -4.06 -15.44
C GLU A 96 -0.78 -4.95 -15.62
N LEU A 97 -0.83 -6.21 -15.16
CA LEU A 97 0.26 -7.16 -15.27
C LEU A 97 0.00 -8.16 -16.40
N GLU A 98 0.64 -7.93 -17.55
CA GLU A 98 0.49 -8.75 -18.76
C GLU A 98 0.86 -10.23 -18.54
N ASP A 99 1.82 -10.51 -17.65
CA ASP A 99 2.25 -11.87 -17.28
C ASP A 99 1.35 -12.53 -16.22
N GLY A 100 0.30 -11.85 -15.78
CA GLY A 100 -0.62 -12.27 -14.73
C GLY A 100 -0.11 -11.99 -13.31
N VAL A 101 -0.97 -12.27 -12.33
CA VAL A 101 -0.68 -12.06 -10.91
C VAL A 101 0.14 -13.21 -10.33
N ASP A 102 1.29 -12.91 -9.71
CA ASP A 102 2.06 -13.88 -8.93
C ASP A 102 1.43 -14.07 -7.55
N TRP A 103 0.51 -15.03 -7.48
CA TRP A 103 -0.18 -15.43 -6.26
C TRP A 103 0.72 -15.92 -5.12
N ARG A 104 2.04 -16.09 -5.35
CA ARG A 104 2.98 -16.43 -4.26
C ARG A 104 3.33 -15.24 -3.38
N VAL A 105 3.03 -14.03 -3.86
CA VAL A 105 3.35 -12.75 -3.20
C VAL A 105 2.14 -12.15 -2.49
N ILE A 106 0.94 -12.59 -2.87
CA ILE A 106 -0.37 -12.19 -2.34
C ILE A 106 -0.82 -13.19 -1.26
#